data_AF-V9G7K6-F1
#
_entry.id   AF-V9G7K6-F1
#
_cell.length_a   1.000
_cell.length_b   1.000
_cell.length_c   1.000
_cell.angle_alpha   90.00
_cell.angle_beta   90.00
_cell.angle_gamma   90.00
#
_symmetry.space_group_name_H-M   'P 1'
#
loop_
_entity.id
_entity.type
_entity.pdbx_description
1 polymer ?
#
loop_
_entity_poly.entity_id
_entity_poly.type
_entity_poly.pdbx_seq_one_letter_code
_entity_poly.pdbx_strand_id
1 'polypeptide(L)'
;MKQLQAYAKRLNWESASFKQATKWTVLEGELVVLLMSMPEGEEAVISDDQIQQSWELLQATMGTYDLQALCLGREAVGTSAVPSSYRDAKRAVDVRKVCHMRKDIVRFGDLGIYLLLYRLQGTDELNVYKRMYLKPLLELDTRQNGSLLSTLRTYFQCNCNAKETAEKMFVHYNTVNYRLERIRSELGLRLDDPETKLLLQLAMKMEEIRELN
;
A
#
# COMPACT_ATOMS: atom_id res chain seq x y z
N MET A 1 -0.22 20.44 17.08
CA MET A 1 0.79 19.97 18.07
C MET A 1 0.22 19.78 19.49
N LYS A 2 -0.44 20.77 20.12
CA LYS A 2 -1.02 20.62 21.47
C LYS A 2 -2.04 19.47 21.61
N GLN A 3 -2.90 19.28 20.61
CA GLN A 3 -3.89 18.20 20.58
C GLN A 3 -3.24 16.80 20.51
N LEU A 4 -2.26 16.59 19.63
CA LEU A 4 -1.52 15.32 19.54
C LEU A 4 -0.80 14.96 20.85
N GLN A 5 -0.22 15.96 21.52
CA GLN A 5 0.39 15.78 22.84
C GLN A 5 -0.64 15.34 23.90
N ALA A 6 -1.89 15.85 23.83
CA ALA A 6 -2.97 15.40 24.70
C ALA A 6 -3.39 13.95 24.40
N TYR A 7 -3.50 13.57 23.12
CA TYR A 7 -3.76 12.18 22.72
C TYR A 7 -2.66 11.23 23.20
N ALA A 8 -1.38 11.56 23.00
CA ALA A 8 -0.27 10.74 23.47
C ALA A 8 -0.31 10.52 24.98
N LYS A 9 -0.64 11.55 25.78
CA LYS A 9 -0.81 11.41 27.24
C LYS A 9 -1.95 10.46 27.59
N ARG A 10 -3.11 10.61 26.94
CA ARG A 10 -4.28 9.75 27.16
C ARG A 10 -3.98 8.30 26.79
N LEU A 11 -3.42 8.06 25.61
CA LEU A 11 -3.05 6.72 25.14
C LEU A 11 -2.05 6.03 26.07
N ASN A 12 -1.07 6.76 26.61
CA ASN A 12 -0.15 6.21 27.61
C ASN A 12 -0.86 5.82 28.92
N TRP A 13 -1.86 6.59 29.36
CA TRP A 13 -2.65 6.26 30.55
C TRP A 13 -3.51 5.02 30.33
N GLU A 14 -4.17 4.91 29.17
CA GLU A 14 -4.97 3.72 28.82
C GLU A 14 -4.06 2.49 28.65
N SER A 15 -2.92 2.61 27.95
CA SER A 15 -1.95 1.52 27.76
C SER A 15 -1.44 0.97 29.09
N ALA A 16 -1.10 1.85 30.05
CA ALA A 16 -0.69 1.44 31.39
C ALA A 16 -1.80 0.71 32.17
N SER A 17 -3.05 1.14 31.99
CA SER A 17 -4.22 0.55 32.65
C SER A 17 -4.49 -0.87 32.16
N PHE A 18 -4.19 -1.16 30.89
CA PHE A 18 -4.31 -2.48 30.28
C PHE A 18 -3.02 -3.31 30.31
N LYS A 19 -1.97 -2.86 31.02
CA LYS A 19 -0.63 -3.49 31.05
C LYS A 19 -0.02 -3.73 29.66
N GLN A 20 -0.39 -2.91 28.68
CA GLN A 20 0.19 -3.00 27.34
C GLN A 20 1.63 -2.47 27.34
N ALA A 21 2.53 -3.22 26.71
CA ALA A 21 3.92 -2.83 26.52
C ALA A 21 4.07 -1.86 25.34
N THR A 22 3.40 -0.72 25.43
CA THR A 22 3.40 0.30 24.38
C THR A 22 3.70 1.68 24.97
N LYS A 23 4.34 2.52 24.17
CA LYS A 23 4.62 3.91 24.53
C LYS A 23 4.22 4.84 23.40
N TRP A 24 3.39 5.82 23.70
CA TRP A 24 2.92 6.81 22.74
C TRP A 24 3.64 8.15 22.92
N THR A 25 4.03 8.79 21.84
CA THR A 25 4.70 10.09 21.83
C THR A 25 4.38 10.88 20.57
N VAL A 26 4.82 12.14 20.50
CA VAL A 26 4.74 12.96 19.29
C VAL A 26 6.15 13.23 18.80
N LEU A 27 6.43 12.88 17.55
CA LEU A 27 7.73 13.09 16.90
C LEU A 27 7.50 13.66 15.49
N GLU A 28 8.24 14.70 15.13
CA GLU A 28 8.12 15.38 13.81
C GLU A 28 6.68 15.79 13.44
N GLY A 29 5.82 16.07 14.43
CA GLY A 29 4.43 16.46 14.22
C GLY A 29 3.46 15.29 14.02
N GLU A 30 3.92 14.05 14.14
CA GLU A 30 3.12 12.83 14.03
C GLU A 30 2.97 12.15 15.39
N LEU A 31 1.85 11.45 15.59
CA LEU A 31 1.67 10.57 16.75
C LEU A 31 2.38 9.24 16.46
N VAL A 32 3.26 8.82 17.37
CA VAL A 32 4.12 7.65 17.21
C VAL A 32 3.88 6.68 18.36
N VAL A 33 3.81 5.39 18.04
CA VAL A 33 3.78 4.30 19.02
C VAL A 33 5.08 3.49 18.94
N LEU A 34 5.67 3.21 20.11
CA LEU A 34 6.71 2.22 20.28
C LEU A 34 6.06 0.96 20.87
N LEU A 35 6.07 -0.12 20.10
CA LEU A 35 5.64 -1.44 20.55
C LEU A 35 6.87 -2.18 21.09
N MET A 36 6.80 -2.62 22.34
CA MET A 36 7.85 -3.39 22.98
C MET A 36 7.34 -4.82 23.13
N SER A 37 8.16 -5.80 22.79
CA SER A 37 7.81 -7.18 23.13
C SER A 37 8.00 -7.38 24.64
N MET A 38 7.03 -8.04 25.26
CA MET A 38 7.18 -8.55 26.61
C MET A 38 7.79 -9.95 26.50
N PRO A 39 8.85 -10.28 27.25
CA PRO A 39 9.38 -11.63 27.24
C PRO A 39 8.37 -12.61 27.84
N GLU A 40 7.65 -13.34 27.00
CA GLU A 40 6.91 -14.56 27.33
C GLU A 40 7.62 -15.74 26.64
N GLY A 41 8.61 -16.34 27.30
CA GLY A 41 9.39 -17.47 26.73
C GLY A 41 10.71 -17.06 26.04
N GLU A 42 11.17 -17.87 25.08
CA GLU A 42 12.49 -17.72 24.42
C GLU A 42 12.51 -16.72 23.24
N GLU A 43 11.36 -16.38 22.64
CA GLU A 43 11.27 -15.42 21.54
C GLU A 43 10.31 -14.27 21.87
N ALA A 44 10.86 -13.10 22.14
CA ALA A 44 10.11 -11.88 22.36
C ALA A 44 9.77 -11.23 21.00
N VAL A 45 8.62 -11.60 20.42
CA VAL A 45 8.11 -11.04 19.15
C VAL A 45 6.92 -10.10 19.42
N ILE A 46 6.78 -9.05 18.62
CA ILE A 46 5.56 -8.22 18.61
C ILE A 46 4.48 -8.98 17.85
N SER A 47 3.41 -9.41 18.55
CA SER A 47 2.31 -10.17 17.92
C SER A 47 1.38 -9.28 17.10
N ASP A 48 0.70 -9.89 16.13
CA ASP A 48 -0.36 -9.21 15.37
C ASP A 48 -1.50 -8.72 16.27
N ASP A 49 -1.78 -9.43 17.36
CA ASP A 49 -2.76 -9.03 18.38
C ASP A 49 -2.34 -7.73 19.07
N GLN A 50 -1.06 -7.56 19.42
CA GLN A 50 -0.57 -6.34 20.05
C GLN A 50 -0.71 -5.12 19.11
N ILE A 51 -0.45 -5.34 17.81
CA ILE A 51 -0.64 -4.31 16.78
C ILE A 51 -2.11 -3.95 16.64
N GLN A 52 -2.99 -4.96 16.59
CA GLN A 52 -4.43 -4.77 16.46
C GLN A 52 -5.03 -4.03 17.67
N GLN A 53 -4.65 -4.42 18.89
CA GLN A 53 -5.06 -3.73 20.12
C GLN A 53 -4.60 -2.27 20.14
N SER A 54 -3.39 -1.99 19.65
CA SER A 54 -2.88 -0.62 19.57
C SER A 54 -3.69 0.24 18.58
N TRP A 55 -4.14 -0.36 17.47
CA TRP A 55 -5.01 0.29 16.50
C TRP A 55 -6.40 0.57 17.08
N GLU A 56 -7.02 -0.39 17.75
CA GLU A 56 -8.33 -0.24 18.39
C GLU A 56 -8.30 0.84 19.49
N LEU A 57 -7.24 0.86 20.29
CA LEU A 57 -7.02 1.89 21.31
C LEU A 57 -6.93 3.30 20.70
N LEU A 58 -6.19 3.41 19.60
CA LEU A 58 -6.05 4.65 18.85
C LEU A 58 -7.42 5.12 18.33
N GLN A 59 -8.21 4.22 17.74
CA GLN A 59 -9.57 4.50 17.26
C GLN A 59 -10.51 4.95 18.38
N ALA A 60 -10.49 4.28 19.53
CA ALA A 60 -11.32 4.64 20.68
C ALA A 60 -10.95 6.02 21.27
N THR A 61 -9.68 6.41 21.19
CA THR A 61 -9.20 7.69 21.74
C THR A 61 -9.44 8.87 20.81
N MET A 62 -9.21 8.72 19.51
CA MET A 62 -9.24 9.83 18.54
C MET A 62 -10.54 9.90 17.74
N GLY A 63 -11.35 8.84 17.73
CA GLY A 63 -12.51 8.73 16.84
C GLY A 63 -12.10 8.37 15.41
N THR A 64 -13.03 7.77 14.65
CA THR A 64 -12.77 7.20 13.32
C THR A 64 -12.55 8.24 12.22
N TYR A 65 -13.01 9.48 12.39
CA TYR A 65 -12.94 10.50 11.34
C TYR A 65 -11.56 11.16 11.20
N ASP A 66 -10.72 11.11 12.25
CA ASP A 66 -9.39 11.75 12.26
C ASP A 66 -8.25 10.79 11.94
N LEU A 67 -8.51 9.48 11.85
CA LEU A 67 -7.49 8.46 11.69
C LEU A 67 -7.45 7.90 10.26
N GLN A 68 -6.28 7.97 9.65
CA GLN A 68 -6.07 7.39 8.32
C GLN A 68 -5.51 5.97 8.39
N ALA A 69 -4.47 5.72 9.19
CA ALA A 69 -3.88 4.40 9.39
C ALA A 69 -2.81 4.39 10.49
N LEU A 70 -2.47 3.20 10.96
CA LEU A 70 -1.26 2.87 11.72
C LEU A 70 -0.21 2.26 10.80
N CYS A 71 0.90 2.96 10.60
CA CYS A 71 2.02 2.51 9.76
C CYS A 71 3.21 2.07 10.63
N LEU A 72 3.72 0.87 10.39
CA LEU A 72 4.74 0.22 11.21
C LEU A 72 6.05 0.04 10.45
N GLY A 73 7.14 0.36 11.13
CA GLY A 73 8.49 0.06 10.68
C GLY A 73 8.84 -1.42 10.81
N ARG A 74 10.04 -1.78 10.40
CA ARG A 74 10.59 -3.13 10.71
C ARG A 74 10.84 -3.26 12.20
N GLU A 75 10.85 -4.51 12.68
CA GLU A 75 11.23 -4.82 14.04
C GLU A 75 12.64 -4.29 14.36
N ALA A 76 12.81 -3.73 15.55
CA ALA A 76 14.05 -3.16 16.03
C ALA A 76 14.60 -4.02 17.18
N VAL A 77 15.72 -4.71 16.94
CA VAL A 77 16.43 -5.41 18.00
C VAL A 77 17.34 -4.42 18.72
N GLY A 78 16.97 -4.06 19.95
CA GLY A 78 17.68 -3.09 20.78
C GLY A 78 17.40 -1.62 20.42
N THR A 79 17.81 -0.73 21.32
CA THR A 79 17.48 0.71 21.25
C THR A 79 18.15 1.43 20.07
N SER A 80 19.30 0.96 19.62
CA SER A 80 20.03 1.53 18.48
C SER A 80 19.33 1.33 17.13
N ALA A 81 18.46 0.31 17.01
CA ALA A 81 17.70 0.02 15.79
C ALA A 81 16.39 0.83 15.69
N VAL A 82 15.90 1.39 16.80
CA VAL A 82 14.64 2.15 16.85
C VAL A 82 14.59 3.32 15.86
N PRO A 83 15.66 4.14 15.67
CA PRO A 83 15.64 5.19 14.64
C PRO A 83 15.46 4.65 13.22
N SER A 84 15.97 3.45 12.91
CA SER A 84 15.77 2.85 11.60
C SER A 84 14.35 2.35 11.41
N SER A 85 13.77 1.72 12.43
CA SER A 85 12.36 1.33 12.44
C SER A 85 11.45 2.53 12.24
N TYR A 86 11.69 3.65 12.95
CA TYR A 86 10.94 4.88 12.77
C TYR A 86 11.02 5.43 11.33
N ARG A 87 12.21 5.46 10.72
CA ARG A 87 12.36 5.86 9.31
C ARG A 87 11.58 4.95 8.35
N ASP A 88 11.52 3.66 8.64
CA ASP A 88 10.75 2.71 7.83
C ASP A 88 9.24 2.90 8.03
N ALA A 89 8.77 3.18 9.25
CA ALA A 89 7.38 3.55 9.51
C ALA A 89 6.96 4.78 8.71
N LYS A 90 7.80 5.82 8.69
CA LYS A 90 7.57 7.02 7.85
C LYS A 90 7.48 6.70 6.37
N ARG A 91 8.38 5.86 5.85
CA ARG A 91 8.30 5.41 4.45
C ARG A 91 6.99 4.67 4.17
N ALA A 92 6.51 3.86 5.11
CA ALA A 92 5.22 3.20 4.96
C ALA A 92 4.07 4.22 4.90
N VAL A 93 4.12 5.30 5.70
CA VAL A 93 3.16 6.42 5.59
C VAL A 93 3.20 7.04 4.19
N ASP A 94 4.39 7.37 3.69
CA ASP A 94 4.55 8.03 2.38
C ASP A 94 4.06 7.14 1.24
N VAL A 95 4.50 5.88 1.20
CA VAL A 95 4.07 4.89 0.19
C VAL A 95 2.56 4.69 0.25
N ARG A 96 1.98 4.53 1.46
CA ARG A 96 0.53 4.39 1.63
C ARG A 96 -0.23 5.56 1.02
N LYS A 97 0.23 6.80 1.28
CA LYS A 97 -0.40 8.03 0.77
C LYS A 97 -0.34 8.08 -0.76
N VAL A 98 0.86 7.91 -1.33
CA VAL A 98 1.11 8.00 -2.78
C VAL A 98 0.38 6.90 -3.55
N CYS A 99 0.29 5.69 -3.00
CA CYS A 99 -0.35 4.54 -3.64
C CYS A 99 -1.85 4.41 -3.31
N HIS A 100 -2.42 5.36 -2.57
CA HIS A 100 -3.81 5.35 -2.10
C HIS A 100 -4.24 4.02 -1.45
N MET A 101 -3.33 3.41 -0.69
CA MET A 101 -3.61 2.15 0.00
C MET A 101 -4.67 2.37 1.07
N ARG A 102 -5.76 1.61 0.99
CA ARG A 102 -6.91 1.69 1.93
C ARG A 102 -6.77 0.80 3.17
N LYS A 103 -5.57 0.31 3.45
CA LYS A 103 -5.33 -0.49 4.66
C LYS A 103 -5.18 0.43 5.87
N ASP A 104 -5.87 0.05 6.94
CA ASP A 104 -5.85 0.72 8.23
C ASP A 104 -4.55 0.45 9.00
N ILE A 105 -3.97 -0.73 8.80
CA ILE A 105 -2.67 -1.12 9.35
C ILE A 105 -1.75 -1.48 8.19
N VAL A 106 -0.59 -0.83 8.12
CA VAL A 106 0.41 -1.04 7.05
C VAL A 106 1.76 -1.32 7.67
N ARG A 107 2.29 -2.54 7.48
CA ARG A 107 3.66 -2.87 7.86
C ARG A 107 4.61 -2.50 6.74
N PHE A 108 5.85 -2.15 7.07
CA PHE A 108 6.88 -1.91 6.06
C PHE A 108 7.08 -3.10 5.11
N GLY A 109 6.95 -4.33 5.62
CA GLY A 109 7.00 -5.55 4.80
C GLY A 109 5.86 -5.68 3.80
N ASP A 110 4.69 -5.07 4.07
CA ASP A 110 3.50 -5.14 3.22
C ASP A 110 3.60 -4.25 1.98
N LEU A 111 4.58 -3.33 1.94
CA LEU A 111 4.73 -2.38 0.84
C LEU A 111 5.13 -3.06 -0.48
N GLY A 112 5.84 -4.20 -0.41
CA GLY A 112 6.24 -4.99 -1.57
C GLY A 112 6.85 -4.15 -2.69
N ILE A 113 6.34 -4.34 -3.91
CA ILE A 113 6.80 -3.63 -5.11
C ILE A 113 6.56 -2.11 -5.05
N TYR A 114 5.56 -1.63 -4.30
CA TYR A 114 5.27 -0.20 -4.20
C TYR A 114 6.42 0.55 -3.53
N LEU A 115 7.17 -0.08 -2.62
CA LEU A 115 8.38 0.52 -2.05
C LEU A 115 9.42 0.81 -3.13
N LEU A 116 9.66 -0.13 -4.05
CA LEU A 116 10.62 0.04 -5.14
C LEU A 116 10.15 1.11 -6.12
N LEU A 117 8.87 1.07 -6.51
CA LEU A 117 8.30 2.06 -7.43
C LEU A 117 8.27 3.47 -6.82
N TYR A 118 8.06 3.59 -5.51
CA TYR A 118 8.16 4.85 -4.78
C TYR A 118 9.59 5.41 -4.82
N ARG A 119 10.62 4.55 -4.69
CA ARG A 119 12.03 4.96 -4.80
C ARG A 119 12.44 5.43 -6.18
N LEU A 120 11.77 4.92 -7.21
CA LEU A 120 12.01 5.30 -8.60
C LEU A 120 11.22 6.56 -9.00
N GLN A 121 10.37 7.12 -8.13
CA GLN A 121 9.67 8.36 -8.46
C GLN A 121 10.67 9.48 -8.74
N GLY A 122 10.39 10.24 -9.80
CA GLY A 122 11.24 11.34 -10.24
C GLY A 122 12.51 10.94 -10.99
N THR A 123 12.80 9.64 -11.17
CA THR A 123 13.98 9.22 -11.96
C THR A 123 13.67 9.12 -13.46
N ASP A 124 14.70 9.30 -14.29
CA ASP A 124 14.58 9.21 -15.74
C ASP A 124 14.22 7.79 -16.21
N GLU A 125 14.71 6.76 -15.51
CA GLU A 125 14.41 5.36 -15.82
C GLU A 125 12.92 5.07 -15.68
N LEU A 126 12.29 5.56 -14.60
CA LEU A 126 10.84 5.42 -14.43
C LEU A 126 10.09 6.16 -15.53
N ASN A 127 10.55 7.36 -15.91
CA ASN A 127 9.93 8.14 -16.98
C ASN A 127 10.05 7.46 -18.34
N VAL A 128 11.19 6.86 -18.65
CA VAL A 128 11.39 6.02 -19.86
C VAL A 128 10.41 4.85 -19.83
N TYR A 129 10.33 4.13 -18.71
CA TYR A 129 9.45 2.99 -18.57
C TYR A 129 7.96 3.37 -18.74
N LYS A 130 7.52 4.45 -18.07
CA LYS A 130 6.15 5.00 -18.23
C LYS A 130 5.87 5.34 -19.69
N ARG A 131 6.81 5.93 -20.42
CA ARG A 131 6.64 6.24 -21.86
C ARG A 131 6.54 5.00 -22.74
N MET A 132 7.29 3.95 -22.44
CA MET A 132 7.31 2.73 -23.26
C MET A 132 6.06 1.87 -23.06
N TYR A 133 5.61 1.70 -21.81
CA TYR A 133 4.57 0.70 -21.49
C TYR A 133 3.26 1.30 -21.00
N LEU A 134 3.31 2.37 -20.21
CA LEU A 134 2.10 2.96 -19.63
C LEU A 134 1.41 3.92 -20.62
N LYS A 135 2.17 4.83 -21.25
CA LYS A 135 1.62 5.85 -22.15
C LYS A 135 0.81 5.25 -23.32
N PRO A 136 1.29 4.25 -24.07
CA PRO A 136 0.52 3.65 -25.15
C PRO A 136 -0.80 3.03 -24.67
N LEU A 137 -0.77 2.41 -23.48
CA LEU A 137 -1.94 1.81 -22.86
C LEU A 137 -2.98 2.86 -22.43
N LEU A 138 -2.53 3.98 -21.84
CA LEU A 138 -3.41 5.11 -21.47
C LEU A 138 -4.04 5.78 -22.71
N GLU A 139 -3.25 5.99 -23.77
CA GLU A 139 -3.74 6.58 -25.03
C GLU A 139 -4.78 5.69 -25.71
N LEU A 140 -4.54 4.37 -25.72
CA LEU A 140 -5.45 3.38 -26.24
C LEU A 140 -6.76 3.34 -25.42
N ASP A 141 -6.65 3.39 -24.09
CA ASP A 141 -7.79 3.33 -23.17
C ASP A 141 -8.68 4.58 -23.24
N THR A 142 -8.07 5.75 -23.44
CA THR A 142 -8.78 7.03 -23.63
C THR A 142 -9.70 6.98 -24.85
N ARG A 143 -9.25 6.35 -25.95
CA ARG A 143 -10.07 6.15 -27.16
C ARG A 143 -11.28 5.23 -26.92
N GLN A 144 -11.27 4.44 -25.83
CA GLN A 144 -12.31 3.47 -25.47
C GLN A 144 -13.01 3.79 -24.14
N ASN A 145 -13.05 5.08 -23.77
CA ASN A 145 -13.73 5.56 -22.57
C ASN A 145 -13.29 4.86 -21.25
N GLY A 146 -12.02 4.49 -21.11
CA GLY A 146 -11.49 3.93 -19.84
C GLY A 146 -11.70 2.42 -19.65
N SER A 147 -12.24 1.73 -20.66
CA SER A 147 -12.75 0.37 -20.51
C SER A 147 -11.73 -0.75 -20.71
N LEU A 148 -10.56 -0.45 -21.28
CA LEU A 148 -9.48 -1.41 -21.53
C LEU A 148 -8.59 -1.61 -20.31
N LEU A 149 -8.18 -0.53 -19.62
CA LEU A 149 -7.38 -0.62 -18.40
C LEU A 149 -8.14 -1.33 -17.29
N SER A 150 -9.42 -0.98 -17.11
CA SER A 150 -10.29 -1.64 -16.14
C SER A 150 -10.45 -3.13 -16.43
N THR A 151 -10.61 -3.51 -17.71
CA THR A 151 -10.63 -4.93 -18.12
C THR A 151 -9.30 -5.62 -17.88
N LEU A 152 -8.17 -5.03 -18.25
CA LEU A 152 -6.86 -5.63 -18.07
C LEU A 152 -6.50 -5.82 -16.60
N ARG A 153 -6.82 -4.83 -15.75
CA ARG A 153 -6.64 -4.91 -14.30
C ARG A 153 -7.47 -6.03 -13.69
N THR A 154 -8.75 -6.12 -14.06
CA THR A 154 -9.63 -7.18 -13.57
C THR A 154 -9.19 -8.55 -14.08
N TYR A 155 -8.71 -8.63 -15.32
CA TYR A 155 -8.16 -9.83 -15.92
C TYR A 155 -6.97 -10.37 -15.12
N PHE A 156 -6.03 -9.52 -14.73
CA PHE A 156 -4.92 -9.95 -13.87
C PHE A 156 -5.36 -10.35 -12.46
N GLN A 157 -6.34 -9.66 -11.88
CA GLN A 157 -6.91 -10.05 -10.57
C GLN A 157 -7.60 -11.41 -10.60
N CYS A 158 -8.19 -11.78 -11.73
CA CYS A 158 -8.80 -13.09 -11.97
C CYS A 158 -7.80 -14.09 -12.56
N ASN A 159 -6.51 -13.97 -12.25
CA ASN A 159 -5.46 -14.89 -12.71
C ASN A 159 -5.45 -15.14 -14.22
N CYS A 160 -5.68 -14.09 -15.01
CA CYS A 160 -5.75 -14.16 -16.47
C CYS A 160 -6.92 -15.05 -16.99
N ASN A 161 -8.00 -15.19 -16.22
CA ASN A 161 -9.22 -15.91 -16.61
C ASN A 161 -10.27 -14.95 -17.19
N ALA A 162 -10.48 -14.99 -18.50
CA ALA A 162 -11.42 -14.10 -19.18
C ALA A 162 -12.90 -14.36 -18.81
N LYS A 163 -13.28 -15.58 -18.42
CA LYS A 163 -14.64 -15.90 -17.98
C LYS A 163 -14.94 -15.29 -16.62
N GLU A 164 -14.06 -15.52 -15.66
CA GLU A 164 -14.17 -14.93 -14.31
C GLU A 164 -14.11 -13.40 -14.37
N THR A 165 -13.28 -12.85 -15.26
CA THR A 165 -13.22 -11.40 -15.52
C THR A 165 -14.57 -10.86 -15.99
N ALA A 166 -15.22 -11.55 -16.92
CA ALA A 166 -16.52 -11.14 -17.46
C ALA A 166 -17.60 -11.14 -16.38
N GLU A 167 -17.63 -12.18 -15.55
CA GLU A 167 -18.52 -12.31 -14.39
C GLU A 167 -18.28 -11.16 -13.39
N LYS A 168 -17.02 -10.91 -13.00
CA LYS A 168 -16.65 -9.87 -12.04
C LYS A 168 -16.94 -8.45 -12.55
N MET A 169 -16.85 -8.23 -13.86
CA MET A 169 -17.12 -6.93 -14.49
C MET A 169 -18.59 -6.75 -14.90
N PHE A 170 -19.45 -7.76 -14.72
CA PHE A 170 -20.84 -7.76 -15.19
C PHE A 170 -20.97 -7.47 -16.70
N VAL A 171 -20.06 -8.01 -17.52
CA VAL A 171 -20.11 -7.91 -18.99
C VAL A 171 -20.11 -9.29 -19.65
N HIS A 172 -20.44 -9.34 -20.94
CA HIS A 172 -20.37 -10.58 -21.70
C HIS A 172 -18.91 -11.03 -21.94
N TYR A 173 -18.66 -12.34 -21.94
CA TYR A 173 -17.34 -12.95 -22.20
C TYR A 173 -16.67 -12.41 -23.48
N ASN A 174 -17.44 -12.29 -24.57
CA ASN A 174 -16.95 -11.74 -25.84
C ASN A 174 -16.45 -10.30 -25.71
N THR A 175 -17.06 -9.48 -24.84
CA THR A 175 -16.62 -8.11 -24.60
C THR A 175 -15.24 -8.08 -23.97
N VAL A 176 -14.97 -8.95 -22.99
CA VAL A 176 -13.64 -9.09 -22.38
C VAL A 176 -12.62 -9.52 -23.43
N ASN A 177 -12.92 -10.55 -24.21
CA ASN A 177 -12.00 -11.02 -25.25
C ASN A 177 -11.71 -9.97 -26.32
N TYR A 178 -12.74 -9.26 -26.79
CA TYR A 178 -12.57 -8.16 -27.72
C TYR A 178 -11.62 -7.10 -27.16
N ARG A 179 -11.81 -6.69 -25.91
CA ARG A 179 -10.94 -5.70 -25.25
C ARG A 179 -9.50 -6.20 -25.10
N LEU A 180 -9.31 -7.44 -24.66
CA LEU A 180 -7.98 -8.06 -24.55
C LEU A 180 -7.30 -8.17 -25.93
N GLU A 181 -8.05 -8.52 -26.97
CA GLU A 181 -7.53 -8.63 -28.33
C GLU A 181 -7.13 -7.28 -28.92
N ARG A 182 -7.88 -6.23 -28.61
CA ARG A 182 -7.47 -4.87 -28.95
C ARG A 182 -6.17 -4.46 -28.28
N ILE A 183 -6.01 -4.79 -26.98
CA ILE A 183 -4.76 -4.52 -26.27
C ILE A 183 -3.59 -5.26 -26.94
N ARG A 184 -3.78 -6.53 -27.33
CA ARG A 184 -2.74 -7.30 -28.05
C ARG A 184 -2.38 -6.68 -29.39
N SER A 185 -3.37 -6.42 -30.22
CA SER A 185 -3.17 -5.98 -31.60
C SER A 185 -2.67 -4.55 -31.72
N GLU A 186 -3.18 -3.61 -30.92
CA GLU A 186 -2.79 -2.20 -31.01
C GLU A 186 -1.46 -1.89 -30.30
N LEU A 187 -1.08 -2.68 -29.28
CA LEU A 187 0.21 -2.50 -28.58
C LEU A 187 1.29 -3.48 -29.06
N GLY A 188 0.96 -4.45 -29.92
CA GLY A 188 1.88 -5.51 -30.34
C GLY A 188 2.33 -6.40 -29.19
N LEU A 189 1.52 -6.53 -28.14
CA LEU A 189 1.87 -7.22 -26.89
C LEU A 189 1.26 -8.62 -26.83
N ARG A 190 2.03 -9.55 -26.27
CA ARG A 190 1.63 -10.93 -26.04
C ARG A 190 1.19 -11.13 -24.59
N LEU A 191 -0.13 -11.13 -24.35
CA LEU A 191 -0.66 -11.32 -22.99
C LEU A 191 -0.50 -12.76 -22.44
N ASP A 192 -0.06 -13.70 -23.27
CA ASP A 192 0.35 -15.06 -22.87
C ASP A 192 1.79 -15.10 -22.33
N ASP A 193 2.64 -14.17 -22.74
CA ASP A 193 4.04 -14.07 -22.33
C ASP A 193 4.18 -13.58 -20.86
N PRO A 194 4.87 -14.33 -19.98
CA PRO A 194 5.06 -13.96 -18.58
C PRO A 194 5.70 -12.58 -18.37
N GLU A 195 6.69 -12.23 -19.18
CA GLU A 195 7.42 -10.97 -19.06
C GLU A 195 6.51 -9.79 -19.41
N THR A 196 5.80 -9.88 -20.53
CA THR A 196 4.80 -8.89 -20.95
C THR A 196 3.73 -8.67 -19.88
N LYS A 197 3.24 -9.75 -19.26
CA LYS A 197 2.26 -9.65 -18.15
C LYS A 197 2.84 -8.91 -16.95
N LEU A 198 4.08 -9.20 -16.56
CA LEU A 198 4.75 -8.50 -15.47
C LEU A 198 4.93 -7.02 -15.80
N LEU A 199 5.41 -6.70 -17.00
CA LEU A 199 5.65 -5.34 -17.44
C LEU A 199 4.38 -4.49 -17.40
N LEU A 200 3.25 -5.05 -17.86
CA LEU A 200 1.94 -4.40 -17.82
C LEU A 200 1.42 -4.24 -16.39
N GLN A 201 1.58 -5.24 -15.53
CA GLN A 201 1.22 -5.12 -14.11
C GLN A 201 2.02 -4.02 -13.41
N LEU A 202 3.31 -3.91 -13.69
CA LEU A 202 4.14 -2.82 -13.18
C LEU A 202 3.69 -1.47 -13.71
N ALA A 203 3.42 -1.35 -15.02
CA ALA A 203 2.93 -0.12 -15.63
C ALA A 203 1.62 0.36 -14.99
N MET A 204 0.66 -0.54 -14.76
CA MET A 204 -0.58 -0.19 -14.06
C MET A 204 -0.35 0.20 -12.59
N LYS A 205 0.58 -0.46 -11.89
CA LYS A 205 0.95 -0.06 -10.52
C LYS A 205 1.60 1.31 -10.49
N MET A 206 2.41 1.65 -11.48
CA MET A 206 3.00 2.99 -11.61
C MET A 206 1.94 4.06 -11.87
N GLU A 207 0.85 3.73 -12.56
CA GLU A 207 -0.30 4.63 -12.75
C GLU A 207 -1.04 4.92 -11.43
N GLU A 208 -1.14 3.91 -10.54
CA GLU A 208 -1.76 4.05 -9.21
C GLU A 208 -0.94 4.98 -8.29
N ILE A 209 0.37 5.07 -8.53
CA ILE A 209 1.29 5.94 -7.80
C ILE A 209 1.18 7.34 -8.41
N ARG A 210 0.25 8.14 -7.89
CA ARG A 210 0.09 9.53 -8.31
C ARG A 210 1.12 10.41 -7.60
N GLU A 211 1.76 11.30 -8.35
CA GLU A 211 2.62 12.32 -7.75
C GLU A 211 1.79 13.14 -6.75
N LEU A 212 2.32 13.30 -5.53
CA LEU A 212 1.82 14.31 -4.60
C LEU A 212 2.18 15.67 -5.20
N ASN A 213 1.24 16.26 -5.96
CA ASN A 213 1.31 17.66 -6.37
C ASN A 213 1.33 18.59 -5.15
#